data_AF-A0A821MHI6-F1
#
_entry.id   AF-A0A821MHI6-F1
#
_cell.length_a   1.000
_cell.length_b   1.000
_cell.length_c   1.000
_cell.angle_alpha   90.00
_cell.angle_beta   90.00
_cell.angle_gamma   90.00
#
_symmetry.space_group_name_H-M   'P 1'
#
loop_
_entity.id
_entity.type
_entity.pdbx_description
1 polymer ?
#
loop_
_entity_poly.entity_id
_entity_poly.type
_entity_poly.pdbx_seq_one_letter_code
_entity_poly.pdbx_strand_id
1 'polypeptide(L)'
;MFYSSVGTAINFALASHMIETKNKGNLIKLLVEMGRGPPHLQDPDKSFVHMTDAEIVKDLKKMADSKTREIYDFPPFVEMLLPILKADAQIGDELLPSTLLDIPIIVYGGEQEENVKEPFL
;
A
#
# COMPACT_ATOMS: atom_id res chain seq x y z
N MET A 1 -6.92 -10.88 6.94
CA MET A 1 -6.26 -9.63 7.36
C MET A 1 -6.81 -8.51 6.49
N PHE A 2 -7.11 -7.33 7.02
CA PHE A 2 -7.59 -6.15 6.28
C PHE A 2 -6.52 -5.05 6.36
N TYR A 3 -6.27 -4.34 5.27
CA TYR A 3 -5.18 -3.37 5.17
C TYR A 3 -5.30 -2.57 3.86
N SER A 4 -4.73 -1.37 3.82
CA SER A 4 -4.61 -0.53 2.62
C SER A 4 -3.15 -0.19 2.30
N SER A 5 -2.88 0.15 1.03
CA SER A 5 -1.56 0.60 0.52
C SER A 5 -0.38 -0.32 0.90
N VAL A 6 0.62 0.16 1.66
CA VAL A 6 1.81 -0.61 2.11
C VAL A 6 1.43 -1.84 2.93
N GLY A 7 0.32 -1.77 3.67
CA GLY A 7 -0.21 -2.92 4.40
C GLY A 7 -0.53 -4.10 3.47
N THR A 8 -0.78 -3.85 2.19
CA THR A 8 -0.98 -4.90 1.18
C THR A 8 0.25 -5.71 0.88
N ALA A 9 1.36 -5.04 0.66
CA ALA A 9 2.62 -5.71 0.43
C ALA A 9 3.02 -6.53 1.66
N ILE A 10 2.91 -5.94 2.86
CA ILE A 10 3.27 -6.59 4.14
C ILE A 10 2.47 -7.87 4.36
N ASN A 11 1.15 -7.82 4.20
CA ASN A 11 0.32 -8.98 4.45
C ASN A 11 0.49 -10.08 3.40
N PHE A 12 0.73 -9.71 2.14
CA PHE A 12 1.05 -10.70 1.11
C PHE A 12 2.39 -11.39 1.41
N ALA A 13 3.42 -10.63 1.80
CA ALA A 13 4.72 -11.19 2.18
C ALA A 13 4.62 -12.07 3.43
N LEU A 14 3.84 -11.65 4.44
CA LEU A 14 3.59 -12.45 5.65
C LEU A 14 2.87 -13.76 5.32
N ALA A 15 1.82 -13.70 4.49
CA ALA A 15 1.11 -14.88 4.02
C ALA A 15 2.05 -15.85 3.26
N SER A 16 2.91 -15.31 2.39
CA SER A 16 3.91 -16.08 1.65
C SER A 16 4.88 -16.77 2.61
N HIS A 17 5.41 -16.04 3.59
CA HIS A 17 6.33 -16.57 4.60
C HIS A 17 5.69 -17.67 5.47
N MET A 18 4.42 -17.50 5.88
CA MET A 18 3.69 -18.53 6.64
C MET A 18 3.49 -19.83 5.85
N ILE A 19 3.27 -19.72 4.53
CA ILE A 19 3.17 -20.88 3.63
C ILE A 19 4.53 -21.59 3.52
N GLU A 20 5.60 -20.83 3.27
CA GLU A 20 6.96 -21.36 3.13
C GLU A 20 7.46 -22.08 4.39
N THR A 21 7.20 -21.49 5.56
CA THR A 21 7.60 -22.05 6.86
C THR A 21 6.72 -23.21 7.33
N LYS A 22 5.75 -23.64 6.51
CA LYS A 22 4.73 -24.66 6.84
C LYS A 22 3.92 -24.33 8.11
N ASN A 23 3.92 -23.07 8.51
CA ASN A 23 3.17 -22.56 9.65
C ASN A 23 1.80 -22.02 9.18
N LYS A 24 1.13 -22.78 8.31
CA LYS A 24 -0.16 -22.41 7.70
C LYS A 24 -1.33 -22.36 8.70
N GLY A 25 -1.09 -22.69 9.97
CA GLY A 25 -2.11 -22.85 10.99
C GLY A 25 -3.01 -21.61 11.06
N ASN A 26 -4.19 -21.72 10.42
CA ASN A 26 -5.28 -20.73 10.33
C ASN A 26 -5.25 -19.70 9.18
N LEU A 27 -4.34 -19.79 8.21
CA LEU A 27 -4.39 -18.91 7.03
C LEU A 27 -5.40 -19.44 6.00
N ILE A 28 -6.65 -18.99 6.10
CA ILE A 28 -7.78 -19.52 5.30
C ILE A 28 -8.07 -18.63 4.08
N LYS A 29 -7.77 -17.33 4.15
CA LYS A 29 -8.01 -16.34 3.07
C LYS A 29 -7.25 -15.05 3.31
N LEU A 30 -6.90 -14.34 2.24
CA LEU A 30 -6.36 -12.98 2.26
C LEU A 30 -7.45 -11.99 1.82
N LEU A 31 -7.60 -10.87 2.52
CA LEU A 31 -8.46 -9.77 2.11
C LEU A 31 -7.55 -8.57 1.82
N VAL A 32 -7.70 -7.95 0.66
CA VAL A 32 -6.89 -6.82 0.21
C VAL A 32 -7.83 -5.65 -0.02
N GLU A 33 -7.58 -4.50 0.61
CA GLU A 33 -8.20 -3.23 0.20
C GLU A 33 -7.20 -2.53 -0.73
N MET A 34 -7.58 -2.37 -1.99
CA MET A 34 -6.72 -1.78 -3.00
C MET A 34 -6.63 -0.28 -2.74
N GLY A 35 -5.38 0.15 -2.62
CA GLY A 35 -4.91 1.49 -2.95
C GLY A 35 -3.54 1.38 -3.64
N ARG A 36 -3.26 0.21 -4.24
CA ARG A 36 -2.01 -0.20 -4.89
C ARG A 36 -2.33 -1.33 -5.87
N GLY A 37 -1.69 -1.34 -7.03
CA GLY A 37 -1.85 -2.39 -8.05
C GLY A 37 -1.35 -3.78 -7.60
N PRO A 38 -1.61 -4.85 -8.40
CA PRO A 38 -1.08 -6.18 -8.13
C PRO A 38 0.45 -6.16 -7.96
N PRO A 39 1.05 -6.99 -7.09
CA PRO A 39 2.47 -6.91 -6.73
C PRO A 39 3.44 -7.24 -7.89
N HIS A 40 2.94 -7.82 -8.97
CA HIS A 40 3.72 -8.11 -10.19
C HIS A 40 3.64 -6.98 -11.23
N LEU A 41 2.77 -5.99 -11.02
CA LEU A 41 2.66 -4.82 -11.88
C LEU A 41 3.36 -3.64 -11.20
N GLN A 42 4.05 -2.84 -12.01
CA GLN A 42 4.60 -1.58 -11.54
C GLN A 42 3.44 -0.61 -11.26
N ASP A 43 3.45 0.00 -10.08
CA ASP A 43 2.45 1.01 -9.74
C ASP A 43 2.60 2.21 -10.71
N PRO A 44 1.53 2.64 -11.41
CA PRO A 44 1.58 3.83 -12.25
C PRO A 44 1.88 5.11 -11.45
N ASP A 45 1.57 5.12 -10.15
CA ASP A 45 1.90 6.23 -9.28
C ASP A 45 3.36 6.14 -8.80
N LYS A 46 4.17 7.13 -9.20
CA LYS A 46 4.61 8.12 -8.21
C LYS A 46 5.06 7.66 -6.83
N SER A 47 5.94 6.67 -6.64
CA SER A 47 6.37 6.31 -5.27
C SER A 47 6.92 7.53 -4.51
N PHE A 48 6.52 7.68 -3.25
CA PHE A 48 6.98 8.77 -2.37
C PHE A 48 8.51 8.76 -2.19
N VAL A 49 9.17 7.60 -2.38
CA VAL A 49 10.64 7.49 -2.36
C VAL A 49 11.29 8.40 -3.41
N HIS A 50 10.62 8.60 -4.54
CA HIS A 50 11.13 9.38 -5.66
C HIS A 50 10.58 10.81 -5.70
N MET A 51 9.75 11.19 -4.73
CA MET A 51 9.12 12.50 -4.65
C MET A 51 9.87 13.45 -3.71
N THR A 52 9.86 14.72 -4.08
CA THR A 52 10.23 15.82 -3.19
C THR A 52 9.20 15.98 -2.08
N ASP A 53 9.60 16.56 -0.96
CA ASP A 53 8.71 16.80 0.17
C ASP A 53 7.50 17.68 -0.23
N ALA A 54 7.72 18.65 -1.11
CA ALA A 54 6.66 19.51 -1.64
C ALA A 54 5.64 18.75 -2.51
N GLU A 55 6.10 17.77 -3.31
CA GLU A 55 5.23 16.89 -4.09
C GLU A 55 4.39 16.00 -3.15
N ILE A 56 5.01 15.42 -2.11
CA ILE A 56 4.32 14.56 -1.15
C ILE A 56 3.24 15.36 -0.40
N VAL A 57 3.58 16.55 0.12
CA VAL A 57 2.61 17.42 0.81
C VAL A 57 1.45 17.82 -0.10
N LYS A 58 1.74 18.12 -1.37
CA LYS A 58 0.71 18.44 -2.36
C LYS A 58 -0.27 17.30 -2.55
N ASP A 59 0.22 16.06 -2.65
CA ASP A 59 -0.65 14.90 -2.86
C ASP A 59 -1.41 14.50 -1.60
N LEU A 60 -0.79 14.57 -0.41
CA LEU A 60 -1.48 14.40 0.86
C LEU A 60 -2.65 15.38 1.02
N LYS A 61 -2.46 16.65 0.65
CA LYS A 61 -3.53 17.66 0.69
C LYS A 61 -4.68 17.37 -0.28
N LYS A 62 -4.40 16.76 -1.43
CA LYS A 62 -5.46 16.35 -2.38
C LYS A 62 -6.30 15.22 -1.80
N MET A 63 -5.67 14.27 -1.13
CA MET A 63 -6.33 13.11 -0.50
C MET A 63 -7.08 13.48 0.79
N ALA A 64 -6.60 14.50 1.50
CA ALA A 64 -7.20 14.94 2.75
C ALA A 64 -8.58 15.57 2.55
N ASP A 65 -9.48 15.26 3.49
CA ASP A 65 -10.75 15.97 3.59
C ASP A 65 -10.53 17.44 4.01
N SER A 66 -11.57 18.25 3.85
CA SER A 66 -11.48 19.69 4.16
C SER A 66 -11.23 20.00 5.63
N LYS A 67 -11.43 19.05 6.55
CA LYS A 67 -11.26 19.24 8.00
C LYS A 67 -9.84 18.95 8.44
N THR A 68 -9.13 18.10 7.72
CA THR A 68 -7.78 17.65 8.06
C THR A 68 -6.71 18.29 7.19
N ARG A 69 -7.07 18.84 6.02
CA ARG A 69 -6.13 19.45 5.07
C ARG A 69 -5.18 20.49 5.68
N GLU A 70 -5.65 21.29 6.63
CA GLU A 70 -4.86 22.35 7.28
C GLU A 70 -3.69 21.81 8.12
N ILE A 71 -3.73 20.54 8.54
CA ILE A 71 -2.63 19.94 9.30
C ILE A 71 -1.32 19.90 8.49
N TYR A 72 -1.43 19.85 7.16
CA TYR A 72 -0.30 19.84 6.24
C TYR A 72 0.27 21.25 5.97
N ASP A 73 -0.33 22.29 6.54
CA ASP A 73 0.23 23.64 6.59
C ASP A 73 1.05 23.89 7.88
N PHE A 74 1.11 22.91 8.79
CA PHE A 74 1.88 23.00 10.02
C PHE A 74 3.26 22.33 9.87
N PRO A 75 4.36 23.11 9.73
CA PRO A 75 5.67 22.55 9.37
C PRO A 75 6.21 21.46 10.32
N PRO A 76 6.12 21.60 11.66
CA PRO A 76 6.64 20.57 12.57
C PRO A 76 5.97 19.21 12.39
N PHE A 77 4.68 19.19 12.04
CA PHE A 77 3.97 17.94 11.78
C PHE A 77 4.42 17.31 10.46
N VAL A 78 4.54 18.11 9.41
CA VAL A 78 5.01 17.65 8.09
C VAL A 78 6.44 17.12 8.17
N GLU A 79 7.34 17.84 8.83
CA GLU A 79 8.74 17.44 9.03
C GLU A 79 8.87 16.10 9.77
N MET A 80 7.98 15.84 10.74
CA MET A 80 7.92 14.54 11.44
C MET A 80 7.36 13.43 10.56
N LEU A 81 6.35 13.72 9.74
CA LEU A 81 5.60 12.73 8.97
C LEU A 81 6.34 12.25 7.71
N LEU A 82 7.00 13.16 6.99
CA LEU A 82 7.67 12.88 5.72
C LEU A 82 8.68 11.71 5.77
N PRO A 83 9.58 11.60 6.76
CA PRO A 83 10.50 10.47 6.82
C PRO A 83 9.78 9.13 7.04
N ILE A 84 8.68 9.12 7.79
CA ILE A 84 7.87 7.92 8.03
C ILE A 84 7.22 7.46 6.72
N LEU A 85 6.57 8.39 6.00
CA LEU A 85 5.92 8.08 4.73
C LEU A 85 6.89 7.59 3.66
N LYS A 86 8.11 8.16 3.61
CA LYS A 86 9.16 7.70 2.69
C LYS A 86 9.66 6.30 3.04
N ALA A 87 9.84 6.00 4.33
CA ALA A 87 10.23 4.68 4.78
C ALA A 87 9.15 3.63 4.46
N ASP A 88 7.88 3.96 4.69
CA ASP A 88 6.75 3.08 4.39
C ASP A 88 6.64 2.81 2.87
N ALA A 89 6.79 3.84 2.04
CA ALA A 89 6.81 3.68 0.59
C ALA A 89 7.96 2.79 0.12
N GLN A 90 9.15 2.95 0.71
CA GLN A 90 10.31 2.10 0.41
C GLN A 90 10.03 0.63 0.71
N ILE A 91 9.40 0.32 1.85
CA ILE A 91 8.98 -1.05 2.18
C ILE A 91 8.03 -1.57 1.09
N GLY A 92 7.04 -0.77 0.70
CA GLY A 92 6.08 -1.17 -0.34
C GLY A 92 6.75 -1.47 -1.68
N ASP A 93 7.79 -0.74 -2.04
CA ASP A 93 8.49 -0.88 -3.33
C ASP A 93 9.48 -2.04 -3.37
N GLU A 94 10.14 -2.34 -2.25
CA GLU A 94 11.12 -3.42 -2.17
C GLU A 94 10.49 -4.78 -1.85
N LEU A 95 9.29 -4.79 -1.26
CA LEU A 95 8.66 -6.00 -0.77
C LEU A 95 7.99 -6.77 -1.91
N LEU A 96 8.78 -7.58 -2.60
CA LEU A 96 8.31 -8.49 -3.63
C LEU A 96 7.90 -9.84 -3.02
N PRO A 97 6.74 -10.38 -3.40
CA PRO A 97 6.37 -11.73 -3.00
C PRO A 97 7.28 -12.79 -3.62
N SER A 98 7.72 -13.74 -2.81
CA SER A 98 8.59 -14.85 -3.20
C SER A 98 7.83 -16.12 -3.58
N THR A 99 6.57 -16.26 -3.15
CA THR A 99 5.80 -17.51 -3.25
C THR A 99 4.36 -17.23 -3.71
N LEU A 100 3.84 -18.14 -4.54
CA LEU A 100 2.43 -18.14 -4.94
C LEU A 100 1.55 -18.53 -3.75
N LEU A 101 0.55 -17.70 -3.47
CA LEU A 101 -0.44 -17.99 -2.44
C LEU A 101 -1.46 -19.01 -2.98
N ASP A 102 -1.61 -20.14 -2.29
CA ASP A 102 -2.58 -21.20 -2.62
C ASP A 102 -3.92 -21.05 -1.87
N ILE A 103 -4.22 -19.82 -1.43
CA ILE A 103 -5.43 -19.47 -0.67
C ILE A 103 -6.30 -18.49 -1.45
N PRO A 104 -7.62 -18.43 -1.18
CA PRO A 104 -8.47 -17.39 -1.73
C PRO A 104 -7.99 -15.99 -1.38
N ILE A 105 -7.91 -15.11 -2.38
CA ILE A 105 -7.65 -13.68 -2.24
C ILE A 105 -8.93 -12.93 -2.61
N ILE A 106 -9.45 -12.15 -1.67
CA ILE A 106 -10.59 -11.26 -1.88
C ILE A 106 -10.05 -9.85 -1.98
N VAL A 107 -10.42 -9.13 -3.03
CA VAL A 107 -9.91 -7.80 -3.34
C VAL A 107 -11.07 -6.81 -3.33
N TYR A 108 -10.93 -5.74 -2.55
CA TYR A 108 -11.82 -4.58 -2.54
C TYR A 108 -11.10 -3.43 -3.24
N GLY A 109 -11.79 -2.66 -4.07
CA GLY A 109 -11.22 -1.47 -4.71
C GLY A 109 -12.32 -0.45 -4.99
N GLY A 110 -11.93 0.81 -5.14
CA GLY A 110 -12.87 1.88 -5.48
C GLY A 110 -13.18 1.90 -6.98
N GLU A 111 -14.45 2.11 -7.36
CA GLU A 111 -14.85 2.26 -8.78
C GLU A 111 -14.13 3.42 -9.50
N GLN A 112 -13.56 4.35 -8.74
CA GLN A 112 -12.85 5.53 -9.23
C GLN A 112 -11.31 5.41 -9.14
N GLU A 113 -10.79 4.26 -8.71
CA GLU A 113 -9.35 4.04 -8.59
C GLU A 113 -8.75 3.65 -9.94
N GLU A 114 -8.21 4.63 -10.64
CA GLU A 114 -7.67 4.43 -11.99
C GLU A 114 -6.46 3.48 -12.05
N ASN A 115 -5.81 3.24 -10.91
CA ASN A 115 -4.64 2.38 -10.77
C ASN A 115 -5.03 0.88 -10.74
N VAL A 116 -6.34 0.60 -10.76
CA VAL A 116 -6.96 -0.74 -10.67
C VAL A 116 -7.86 -0.96 -11.90
N LYS A 117 -7.28 -0.90 -13.11
CA LYS A 117 -8.05 -0.91 -14.37
C LYS A 117 -8.21 -2.26 -15.08
N GLU A 118 -7.74 -3.37 -14.52
CA GLU A 118 -7.92 -4.70 -15.15
C GLU A 118 -8.51 -5.69 -14.13
N PRO A 119 -9.68 -6.29 -14.38
CA PRO A 119 -10.16 -7.39 -13.58
C PRO A 119 -9.23 -8.58 -13.81
N PHE A 120 -8.70 -9.13 -12.73
CA PHE A 120 -7.93 -10.37 -12.68
C PHE A 120 -8.65 -11.49 -13.45
N LEU A 121 -8.30 -11.69 -14.73
CA LEU A 121 -8.70 -12.82 -15.58
C LEU A 121 -7.46 -13.56 -16.06
#